data_AF-A0A2K4FD20-F1
#
_entry.id   AF-A0A2K4FD20-F1
#
_cell.length_a   1.000
_cell.length_b   1.000
_cell.length_c   1.000
_cell.angle_alpha   90.00
_cell.angle_beta   90.00
_cell.angle_gamma   90.00
#
_symmetry.space_group_name_H-M   'P 1'
#
loop_
_entity.id
_entity.type
_entity.pdbx_description
1 polymer ?
#
loop_
_entity_poly.entity_id
_entity_poly.type
_entity_poly.pdbx_seq_one_letter_code
_entity_poly.pdbx_strand_id
1 'polypeptide(L)'
;MEKVQNNKQQEEFDFSVQRPTKSEKFIALVSYLPTLLVPIDFLILNNLIYTLPQLYSLNDWVILAIFITWIALPYIIWIVIWFVIRKRSTFINEVGKAAFNFGFSFLFWLTMIILSIIAFYLITIKAYPSDLILLSILAIGLFTFIVLPFFLLIIFGTTIAGIVMTLKGKFFHVPLSFKYFKYKK
;
A
#
# COMPACT_ATOMS: atom_id res chain seq x y z
N MET A 1 -39.47 -14.56 -27.83
CA MET A 1 -38.00 -14.53 -27.66
C MET A 1 -37.66 -13.26 -26.92
N GLU A 2 -37.23 -13.37 -25.66
CA GLU A 2 -36.47 -12.36 -24.90
C GLU A 2 -36.40 -12.83 -23.45
N LYS A 3 -35.25 -13.39 -23.05
CA LYS A 3 -34.82 -13.59 -21.64
C LYS A 3 -33.42 -14.20 -21.61
N VAL A 4 -32.45 -13.52 -22.22
CA VAL A 4 -31.03 -13.92 -22.08
C VAL A 4 -30.16 -12.67 -22.02
N GLN A 5 -30.28 -11.87 -20.96
CA GLN A 5 -29.29 -10.80 -20.74
C GLN A 5 -29.11 -10.31 -19.29
N ASN A 6 -29.61 -11.02 -18.28
CA ASN A 6 -29.37 -10.64 -16.87
C ASN A 6 -28.37 -11.51 -16.09
N ASN A 7 -27.83 -12.58 -16.66
CA ASN A 7 -26.93 -13.48 -15.91
C ASN A 7 -25.49 -12.98 -15.74
N LYS A 8 -25.06 -11.87 -16.39
CA LYS A 8 -23.68 -11.37 -16.24
C LYS A 8 -23.46 -10.42 -15.06
N GLN A 9 -24.52 -9.88 -14.46
CA GLN A 9 -24.42 -9.05 -13.24
C GLN A 9 -24.67 -9.85 -11.96
N GLN A 10 -24.97 -11.14 -12.07
CA GLN A 10 -25.30 -12.01 -10.95
C GLN A 10 -24.18 -13.00 -10.59
N GLU A 11 -23.00 -12.89 -11.23
CA GLU A 11 -21.77 -13.57 -10.81
C GLU A 11 -21.02 -12.83 -9.68
N GLU A 12 -21.57 -11.71 -9.18
CA GLU A 12 -20.99 -10.97 -8.04
C GLU A 12 -21.37 -11.54 -6.66
N PHE A 13 -22.18 -12.60 -6.59
CA PHE A 13 -22.65 -13.15 -5.31
C PHE A 13 -22.86 -14.67 -5.41
N ASP A 14 -21.86 -15.46 -5.00
CA ASP A 14 -22.04 -16.43 -3.91
C ASP A 14 -20.71 -17.04 -3.45
N PHE A 15 -19.99 -16.34 -2.57
CA PHE A 15 -19.01 -16.96 -1.66
C PHE A 15 -19.65 -17.09 -0.26
N SER A 16 -20.94 -17.44 -0.17
CA SER A 16 -21.42 -18.20 0.99
C SER A 16 -20.90 -19.63 0.78
N VAL A 17 -20.14 -20.24 1.70
CA VAL A 17 -20.71 -21.21 2.65
C VAL A 17 -19.97 -21.22 4.02
N GLN A 18 -18.92 -20.43 4.24
CA GLN A 18 -18.29 -20.38 5.58
C GLN A 18 -18.03 -18.95 6.05
N ARG A 19 -18.80 -18.51 7.06
CA ARG A 19 -18.46 -17.31 7.82
C ARG A 19 -17.04 -17.51 8.38
N PRO A 20 -16.10 -16.58 8.12
CA PRO A 20 -14.73 -16.76 8.57
C PRO A 20 -14.70 -16.86 10.09
N THR A 21 -13.95 -17.85 10.57
CA THR A 21 -13.70 -18.09 12.00
C THR A 21 -12.96 -16.91 12.62
N LYS A 22 -12.98 -16.79 13.97
CA LYS A 22 -12.24 -15.72 14.66
C LYS A 22 -10.75 -15.72 14.31
N SER A 23 -10.15 -16.91 14.15
CA SER A 23 -8.74 -17.06 13.75
C SER A 23 -8.50 -16.60 12.31
N GLU A 24 -9.39 -16.93 11.37
CA GLU A 24 -9.29 -16.47 9.98
C GLU A 24 -9.45 -14.95 9.85
N LYS A 25 -10.33 -14.35 10.65
CA LYS A 25 -10.47 -12.89 10.74
C LYS A 25 -9.20 -12.22 11.26
N PHE A 26 -8.56 -12.81 12.27
CA PHE A 26 -7.28 -12.31 12.78
C PHE A 26 -6.17 -12.42 11.72
N ILE A 27 -6.08 -13.54 11.01
CA ILE A 27 -5.12 -13.74 9.91
C ILE A 27 -5.38 -12.73 8.78
N ALA A 28 -6.65 -12.45 8.47
CA ALA A 28 -7.01 -11.44 7.49
C ALA A 28 -6.52 -10.05 7.92
N LEU A 29 -6.72 -9.66 9.17
CA LEU A 29 -6.22 -8.39 9.72
C LEU A 29 -4.70 -8.29 9.62
N VAL A 30 -3.99 -9.33 10.10
CA VAL A 30 -2.52 -9.41 10.02
C VAL A 30 -2.05 -9.30 8.57
N SER A 31 -2.88 -9.73 7.62
CA SER A 31 -2.50 -9.68 6.21
C SER A 31 -2.46 -8.31 5.57
N TYR A 32 -3.26 -7.39 6.08
CA TYR A 32 -3.24 -5.99 5.64
C TYR A 32 -2.36 -5.10 6.52
N LEU A 33 -1.84 -5.62 7.64
CA LEU A 33 -1.04 -4.87 8.60
C LEU A 33 0.17 -4.16 7.97
N PRO A 34 0.98 -4.81 7.08
CA PRO A 34 2.11 -4.12 6.45
C PRO A 34 1.67 -2.87 5.67
N THR A 35 0.57 -2.94 4.93
CA THR A 35 0.05 -1.81 4.15
C THR A 35 -0.60 -0.74 5.03
N LEU A 36 -1.20 -1.14 6.15
CA LEU A 36 -1.76 -0.21 7.12
C LEU A 36 -0.68 0.58 7.87
N LEU A 37 0.48 -0.04 8.14
CA LEU A 37 1.56 0.59 8.90
C LEU A 37 2.32 1.64 8.08
N VAL A 38 2.47 1.47 6.75
CA VAL A 38 3.27 2.39 5.94
C VAL A 38 2.81 3.87 6.04
N PRO A 39 1.50 4.21 5.94
CA PRO A 39 1.05 5.58 6.19
C PRO A 39 1.41 6.13 7.57
N ILE A 40 1.33 5.28 8.60
CA ILE A 40 1.67 5.64 9.98
C ILE A 40 3.18 5.88 10.10
N ASP A 41 3.98 4.97 9.56
CA ASP A 41 5.44 5.07 9.54
C ASP A 41 5.88 6.34 8.82
N PHE A 42 5.30 6.68 7.67
CA PHE A 42 5.60 7.92 6.95
C PHE A 42 5.22 9.18 7.73
N LEU A 43 4.08 9.19 8.43
CA LEU A 43 3.69 10.33 9.26
C LEU A 43 4.64 10.50 10.45
N ILE A 44 5.01 9.41 11.11
CA ILE A 44 5.99 9.41 12.20
C ILE A 44 7.36 9.89 11.69
N LEU A 45 7.79 9.40 10.52
CA LEU A 45 9.04 9.80 9.87
C LEU A 45 9.06 11.27 9.48
N ASN A 46 7.99 11.80 8.90
CA ASN A 46 7.91 13.21 8.56
C ASN A 46 8.05 14.12 9.79
N ASN A 47 7.49 13.70 10.92
CA ASN A 47 7.67 14.40 12.20
C ASN A 47 9.09 14.20 12.79
N LEU A 48 9.67 13.01 12.62
CA LEU A 48 11.01 12.68 13.11
C LEU A 48 12.13 13.36 12.32
N ILE A 49 11.94 13.69 11.03
CA ILE A 49 12.89 14.45 10.21
C ILE A 49 13.29 15.77 10.89
N TYR A 50 12.39 16.38 11.66
CA TYR A 50 12.67 17.59 12.46
C TYR A 50 13.50 17.32 13.72
N THR A 51 13.57 16.08 14.17
CA THR A 51 14.32 15.62 15.36
C THR A 51 15.55 14.76 15.03
N LEU A 52 15.85 14.53 13.74
CA LEU A 52 16.97 13.70 13.27
C LEU A 52 18.20 14.48 12.75
N PRO A 53 18.73 15.51 13.43
CA PRO A 53 20.11 15.98 13.18
C PRO A 53 21.15 14.85 13.31
N GLN A 54 20.83 13.77 14.02
CA GLN A 54 21.73 12.65 14.30
C GLN A 54 21.90 11.66 13.14
N LEU A 55 20.98 11.63 12.16
CA LEU A 55 21.13 10.78 10.96
C LEU A 55 22.00 11.44 9.88
N TYR A 56 22.16 12.76 9.90
CA TYR A 56 23.01 13.48 8.94
C TYR A 56 24.50 13.11 9.03
N SER A 57 24.93 12.46 10.12
CA SER A 57 26.29 11.92 10.26
C SER A 57 26.47 10.54 9.61
N LEU A 58 25.37 9.88 9.23
CA LEU A 58 25.40 8.63 8.49
C LEU A 58 25.47 8.92 6.99
N ASN A 59 26.20 8.07 6.28
CA ASN A 59 26.24 8.09 4.83
C ASN A 59 24.82 7.91 4.25
N ASP A 60 24.46 8.70 3.23
CA ASP A 60 23.15 8.68 2.55
C ASP A 60 22.70 7.26 2.16
N TRP A 61 23.66 6.39 1.79
CA TRP A 61 23.41 4.98 1.48
C TRP A 61 22.89 4.15 2.66
N VAL A 62 23.35 4.45 3.87
CA VAL A 62 22.90 3.77 5.11
C VAL A 62 21.48 4.19 5.45
N ILE A 63 21.17 5.49 5.30
CA ILE A 63 19.83 6.03 5.52
C ILE A 63 18.85 5.36 4.54
N LEU A 64 19.20 5.33 3.25
CA LEU A 64 18.38 4.69 2.22
C LEU A 64 18.16 3.18 2.50
N ALA A 65 19.21 2.46 2.93
CA ALA A 65 19.11 1.06 3.28
C ALA A 65 18.18 0.81 4.48
N ILE A 66 18.25 1.65 5.52
CA ILE A 66 17.35 1.56 6.68
C ILE A 66 15.90 1.78 6.23
N PHE A 67 15.62 2.79 5.42
CA PHE A 67 14.27 3.07 4.91
C PHE A 67 13.71 1.92 4.06
N ILE A 68 14.50 1.40 3.12
CA ILE A 68 14.08 0.27 2.28
C ILE A 68 13.81 -0.95 3.16
N THR A 69 14.67 -1.22 4.14
CA THR A 69 14.50 -2.36 5.05
C THR A 69 13.23 -2.19 5.89
N TRP A 70 12.98 -1.00 6.43
CA TRP A 70 11.81 -0.72 7.27
C TRP A 70 10.49 -0.93 6.53
N ILE A 71 10.44 -0.53 5.25
CA ILE A 71 9.23 -0.67 4.42
C ILE A 71 9.12 -2.08 3.84
N ALA A 72 10.21 -2.67 3.34
CA ALA A 72 10.15 -3.94 2.60
C ALA A 72 10.08 -5.18 3.52
N LEU A 73 10.77 -5.16 4.66
CA LEU A 73 10.87 -6.31 5.55
C LEU A 73 9.49 -6.80 6.07
N PRO A 74 8.55 -5.93 6.49
CA PRO A 74 7.21 -6.34 6.89
C PRO A 74 6.44 -7.10 5.79
N TYR A 75 6.60 -6.68 4.53
CA TYR A 75 5.98 -7.38 3.39
C TYR A 75 6.62 -8.75 3.15
N ILE A 76 7.94 -8.85 3.21
CA ILE A 76 8.66 -10.13 3.04
C ILE A 76 8.24 -11.12 4.14
N ILE A 77 8.26 -10.69 5.40
CA ILE A 77 7.83 -11.52 6.54
C ILE A 77 6.38 -11.97 6.36
N TRP A 78 5.49 -11.05 6.00
CA TRP A 78 4.09 -11.39 5.74
C TRP A 78 3.94 -12.42 4.61
N ILE A 79 4.64 -12.26 3.48
CA ILE A 79 4.57 -13.19 2.33
C ILE A 79 4.97 -14.59 2.77
N VAL A 80 6.08 -14.70 3.51
CA VAL A 80 6.58 -15.99 4.01
C VAL A 80 5.54 -16.66 4.92
N ILE A 81 4.98 -15.91 5.87
CA ILE A 81 3.94 -16.41 6.77
C ILE A 81 2.72 -16.89 5.97
N TRP A 82 2.23 -16.06 5.03
CA TRP A 82 1.10 -16.41 4.18
C TRP A 82 1.35 -17.69 3.38
N PHE A 83 2.54 -17.86 2.79
CA PHE A 83 2.87 -19.02 1.98
C PHE A 83 2.80 -20.34 2.76
N VAL A 84 3.11 -20.30 4.07
CA VAL A 84 3.00 -21.44 4.98
C VAL A 84 1.54 -21.73 5.35
N ILE A 85 0.74 -20.70 5.66
CA ILE A 85 -0.62 -20.88 6.18
C ILE A 85 -1.71 -20.95 5.10
N ARG A 86 -1.42 -20.58 3.85
CA ARG A 86 -2.42 -20.53 2.76
C ARG A 86 -3.13 -21.86 2.48
N LYS A 87 -2.50 -22.98 2.81
CA LYS A 87 -3.08 -24.32 2.62
C LYS A 87 -4.13 -24.68 3.69
N ARG A 88 -4.24 -23.92 4.77
CA ARG A 88 -5.14 -24.20 5.90
C ARG A 88 -6.62 -23.92 5.59
N SER A 89 -6.90 -22.98 4.68
CA SER A 89 -8.26 -22.60 4.30
C SER A 89 -8.25 -21.86 2.97
N THR A 90 -9.29 -22.09 2.16
CA THR A 90 -9.54 -21.37 0.91
C THR A 90 -9.71 -19.87 1.16
N PHE A 91 -10.33 -19.49 2.28
CA PHE A 91 -10.49 -18.09 2.68
C PHE A 91 -9.12 -17.42 2.89
N ILE A 92 -8.23 -18.05 3.68
CA ILE A 92 -6.87 -17.53 3.96
C ILE A 92 -6.07 -17.36 2.66
N ASN A 93 -6.19 -18.30 1.73
CA ASN A 93 -5.51 -18.21 0.44
C ASN A 93 -5.99 -17.01 -0.37
N GLU A 94 -7.31 -16.84 -0.53
CA GLU A 94 -7.85 -15.73 -1.32
C GLU A 94 -7.62 -14.36 -0.64
N VAL A 95 -7.73 -14.29 0.69
CA VAL A 95 -7.41 -13.06 1.44
C VAL A 95 -5.95 -12.68 1.26
N GLY A 96 -5.02 -13.63 1.37
CA GLY A 96 -3.61 -13.29 1.18
C GLY A 96 -3.28 -12.95 -0.27
N LYS A 97 -3.95 -13.53 -1.27
CA LYS A 97 -3.85 -13.04 -2.66
C LYS A 97 -4.32 -11.59 -2.79
N ALA A 98 -5.45 -11.24 -2.17
CA ALA A 98 -5.97 -9.88 -2.19
C ALA A 98 -5.04 -8.89 -1.48
N ALA A 99 -4.57 -9.24 -0.28
CA ALA A 99 -3.62 -8.45 0.49
C ALA A 99 -2.29 -8.27 -0.27
N PHE A 100 -1.78 -9.33 -0.92
CA PHE A 100 -0.58 -9.25 -1.75
C PHE A 100 -0.80 -8.33 -2.97
N ASN A 101 -1.86 -8.54 -3.74
CA ASN A 101 -2.16 -7.74 -4.93
C ASN A 101 -2.29 -6.25 -4.57
N PHE A 102 -2.99 -5.96 -3.47
CA PHE A 102 -3.15 -4.60 -2.98
C PHE A 102 -1.83 -4.01 -2.47
N GLY A 103 -1.13 -4.73 -1.59
CA GLY A 103 0.14 -4.30 -1.01
C GLY A 103 1.24 -4.07 -2.06
N PHE A 104 1.36 -4.96 -3.04
CA PHE A 104 2.30 -4.82 -4.14
C PHE A 104 1.95 -3.62 -5.03
N SER A 105 0.66 -3.44 -5.34
CA SER A 105 0.22 -2.28 -6.11
C SER A 105 0.48 -0.98 -5.36
N PHE A 106 0.25 -0.96 -4.05
CA PHE A 106 0.56 0.17 -3.19
C PHE A 106 2.05 0.51 -3.23
N LEU A 107 2.93 -0.49 -3.00
CA LEU A 107 4.37 -0.28 -3.05
C LEU A 107 4.82 0.26 -4.41
N PHE A 108 4.29 -0.26 -5.50
CA PHE A 108 4.56 0.25 -6.84
C PHE A 108 4.18 1.73 -6.99
N TRP A 109 2.95 2.11 -6.63
CA TRP A 109 2.49 3.49 -6.72
C TRP A 109 3.28 4.42 -5.81
N LEU A 110 3.63 3.96 -4.61
CA LEU A 110 4.49 4.70 -3.67
C LEU A 110 5.88 4.95 -4.28
N THR A 111 6.50 3.93 -4.87
CA THR A 111 7.79 4.07 -5.56
C THR A 111 7.70 5.06 -6.72
N MET A 112 6.64 5.01 -7.53
CA MET A 112 6.44 5.97 -8.64
C MET A 112 6.31 7.41 -8.14
N ILE A 113 5.59 7.64 -7.04
CA ILE A 113 5.47 8.97 -6.42
C ILE A 113 6.85 9.46 -5.95
N ILE A 114 7.59 8.64 -5.21
CA ILE A 114 8.93 9.01 -4.72
C ILE A 114 9.88 9.33 -5.87
N LEU A 115 9.93 8.49 -6.90
CA LEU A 115 10.77 8.71 -8.09
C LEU A 115 10.37 10.00 -8.82
N SER A 116 9.07 10.32 -8.91
CA SER A 116 8.60 11.56 -9.53
C SER A 116 9.07 12.80 -8.78
N ILE A 117 9.10 12.75 -7.43
CA ILE A 117 9.61 13.85 -6.59
C ILE A 117 11.11 14.02 -6.79
N ILE A 118 11.88 12.92 -6.80
CA ILE A 118 13.33 12.96 -7.04
C ILE A 118 13.63 13.51 -8.44
N ALA A 119 12.90 13.06 -9.47
CA ALA A 119 13.09 13.54 -10.83
C ALA A 119 12.79 15.05 -10.94
N PHE A 120 11.69 15.50 -10.34
CA PHE A 120 11.34 16.93 -10.30
C PHE A 120 12.44 17.75 -9.61
N TYR A 121 12.92 17.30 -8.44
CA TYR A 121 14.01 17.92 -7.71
C TYR A 121 15.29 18.07 -8.54
N LEU A 122 15.70 16.99 -9.21
CA LEU A 122 16.89 16.96 -10.06
C LEU A 122 16.78 17.92 -11.25
N ILE A 123 15.60 18.00 -11.88
CA ILE A 123 15.33 18.93 -12.98
C ILE A 123 15.41 20.37 -12.48
N THR A 124 14.78 20.68 -11.34
CA THR A 124 14.73 22.04 -10.82
C THR A 124 16.10 22.58 -10.37
N ILE A 125 16.97 21.73 -9.83
CA ILE A 125 18.31 22.15 -9.38
C ILE A 125 19.29 22.32 -10.54
N LYS A 126 19.23 21.46 -11.56
CA LYS A 126 20.16 21.54 -12.69
C LYS A 126 19.81 22.62 -13.71
N ALA A 127 18.54 22.96 -13.85
CA ALA A 127 18.07 23.75 -14.99
C ALA A 127 18.01 25.27 -14.75
N TYR A 128 18.02 25.75 -13.49
CA TYR A 128 17.69 27.16 -13.24
C TYR A 128 18.58 27.84 -12.17
N PRO A 129 19.09 29.06 -12.45
CA PRO A 129 19.79 29.88 -11.47
C PRO A 129 18.84 30.35 -10.35
N SER A 130 19.44 30.79 -9.25
CA SER A 130 18.93 31.21 -7.92
C SER A 130 17.46 31.63 -7.73
N ASP A 131 16.78 32.17 -8.74
CA ASP A 131 15.44 32.75 -8.62
C ASP A 131 14.30 31.70 -8.62
N LEU A 132 14.59 30.46 -9.07
CA LEU A 132 13.65 29.33 -9.03
C LEU A 132 13.85 28.39 -7.83
N ILE A 133 14.82 28.68 -6.95
CA ILE A 133 15.03 27.95 -5.70
C ILE A 133 13.77 28.04 -4.83
N LEU A 134 13.15 29.23 -4.76
CA LEU A 134 11.91 29.42 -4.01
C LEU A 134 10.76 28.58 -4.60
N LEU A 135 10.60 28.53 -5.92
CA LEU A 135 9.58 27.70 -6.56
C LEU A 135 9.83 26.21 -6.31
N SER A 136 11.09 25.79 -6.31
CA SER A 136 11.49 24.41 -6.04
C SER A 136 11.17 24.02 -4.59
N ILE A 137 11.50 24.89 -3.63
CA ILE A 137 11.17 24.70 -2.20
C ILE A 137 9.66 24.67 -1.99
N LEU A 138 8.91 25.57 -2.63
CA LEU A 138 7.45 25.61 -2.55
C LEU A 138 6.80 24.36 -3.16
N ALA A 139 7.31 23.89 -4.31
CA ALA A 139 6.84 22.68 -4.96
C ALA A 139 7.12 21.43 -4.12
N ILE A 140 8.33 21.31 -3.55
CA ILE A 140 8.70 20.23 -2.62
C ILE A 140 7.82 20.29 -1.37
N GLY A 141 7.62 21.49 -0.80
CA GLY A 141 6.75 21.70 0.35
C GLY A 141 5.31 21.27 0.06
N LEU A 142 4.73 21.70 -1.07
CA LEU A 142 3.40 21.31 -1.49
C LEU A 142 3.29 19.78 -1.67
N PHE A 143 4.30 19.15 -2.27
CA PHE A 143 4.31 17.70 -2.43
C PHE A 143 4.43 16.94 -1.10
N THR A 144 5.36 17.33 -0.24
CA THR A 144 5.66 16.64 1.02
C THR A 144 4.59 16.88 2.09
N PHE A 145 3.99 18.08 2.15
CA PHE A 145 3.03 18.44 3.20
C PHE A 145 1.56 18.31 2.78
N ILE A 146 1.25 18.29 1.48
CA ILE A 146 -0.14 18.22 1.00
C ILE A 146 -0.36 16.95 0.18
N VAL A 147 0.38 16.77 -0.91
CA VAL A 147 0.12 15.68 -1.87
C VAL A 147 0.39 14.31 -1.23
N LEU A 148 1.58 14.10 -0.67
CA LEU A 148 1.98 12.82 -0.07
C LEU A 148 1.06 12.43 1.10
N PRO A 149 0.77 13.29 2.09
CA PRO A 149 -0.15 12.96 3.18
C PRO A 149 -1.56 12.66 2.69
N PHE A 150 -2.05 13.38 1.68
CA PHE A 150 -3.37 13.12 1.08
C PHE A 150 -3.44 11.72 0.44
N PHE A 151 -2.41 11.32 -0.32
CA PHE A 151 -2.33 9.97 -0.88
C PHE A 151 -2.23 8.90 0.21
N LEU A 152 -1.42 9.13 1.25
CA LEU A 152 -1.30 8.22 2.38
C LEU A 152 -2.63 8.05 3.13
N LEU A 153 -3.43 9.11 3.27
CA LEU A 153 -4.78 9.04 3.85
C LEU A 153 -5.75 8.23 2.99
N ILE A 154 -5.73 8.41 1.66
CA ILE A 154 -6.53 7.60 0.74
C ILE A 154 -6.15 6.12 0.87
N ILE A 155 -4.85 5.83 0.93
CA ILE A 155 -4.35 4.46 1.07
C ILE A 155 -4.78 3.86 2.42
N PHE A 156 -4.65 4.62 3.49
CA PHE A 156 -5.09 4.20 4.82
C PHE A 156 -6.59 3.88 4.84
N GLY A 157 -7.41 4.78 4.29
CA GLY A 157 -8.86 4.61 4.19
C GLY A 157 -9.26 3.40 3.33
N THR A 158 -8.63 3.22 2.17
CA THR A 158 -8.88 2.07 1.28
C THR A 158 -8.42 0.76 1.90
N THR A 159 -7.31 0.76 2.67
CA THR A 159 -6.84 -0.41 3.43
C THR A 159 -7.85 -0.81 4.51
N ILE A 160 -8.36 0.15 5.29
CA ILE A 160 -9.41 -0.11 6.29
C ILE A 160 -10.67 -0.64 5.63
N ALA A 161 -11.11 -0.03 4.53
CA ALA A 161 -12.27 -0.51 3.78
C ALA A 161 -12.06 -1.96 3.30
N GLY A 162 -10.88 -2.28 2.76
CA GLY A 162 -10.50 -3.63 2.34
C GLY A 162 -10.52 -4.64 3.49
N ILE A 163 -9.97 -4.27 4.66
CA ILE A 163 -10.03 -5.08 5.88
C ILE A 163 -11.49 -5.33 6.27
N VAL A 164 -12.31 -4.27 6.39
CA VAL A 164 -13.71 -4.37 6.84
C VAL A 164 -14.53 -5.25 5.90
N MET A 165 -14.36 -5.10 4.58
CA MET A 165 -15.06 -5.95 3.62
C MET A 165 -14.59 -7.40 3.71
N THR A 166 -13.28 -7.63 3.81
CA THR A 166 -12.70 -8.98 3.96
C THR A 166 -13.21 -9.68 5.23
N LEU A 167 -13.30 -8.94 6.34
CA LEU A 167 -13.84 -9.44 7.62
C LEU A 167 -15.35 -9.77 7.54
N LYS A 168 -16.08 -9.09 6.65
CA LYS A 168 -17.49 -9.39 6.31
C LYS A 168 -17.63 -10.52 5.29
N GLY A 169 -16.53 -11.12 4.82
CA GLY A 169 -16.54 -12.17 3.80
C GLY A 169 -16.75 -11.65 2.37
N LYS A 170 -16.64 -10.34 2.14
CA LYS A 170 -16.74 -9.72 0.81
C LYS A 170 -15.33 -9.40 0.29
N PHE A 171 -15.05 -9.79 -0.95
CA PHE A 171 -13.77 -9.44 -1.59
C PHE A 171 -13.82 -8.00 -2.09
N PHE A 172 -13.00 -7.14 -1.48
CA PHE A 172 -12.83 -5.77 -1.94
C PHE A 172 -11.78 -5.73 -3.06
N HIS A 173 -12.23 -5.35 -4.25
CA HIS A 173 -11.34 -5.01 -5.35
C HIS A 173 -10.96 -3.55 -5.24
N VAL A 174 -9.67 -3.26 -5.01
CA VAL A 174 -9.21 -1.87 -4.97
C VAL A 174 -9.02 -1.37 -6.40
N PRO A 175 -9.63 -0.24 -6.80
CA PRO A 175 -9.36 0.37 -8.09
C PRO A 175 -7.86 0.66 -8.22
N LEU A 176 -7.28 0.42 -9.41
CA LEU A 176 -5.84 0.54 -9.71
C LEU A 176 -4.92 -0.51 -9.06
N SER A 177 -5.45 -1.56 -8.42
CA SER A 177 -4.62 -2.67 -7.95
C SER A 177 -4.18 -3.58 -9.09
N PHE A 178 -2.88 -3.86 -9.20
CA PHE A 178 -2.41 -4.93 -10.09
C PHE A 178 -2.88 -6.31 -9.59
N LYS A 179 -3.52 -7.09 -10.47
CA LYS A 179 -3.92 -8.47 -10.18
C LYS A 179 -2.79 -9.42 -10.55
N TYR A 180 -1.79 -9.56 -9.68
CA TYR A 180 -0.68 -10.49 -9.90
C TYR A 180 -1.13 -11.95 -9.71
N PHE A 181 -1.85 -12.23 -8.63
CA PHE A 181 -2.51 -13.51 -8.43
C PHE A 181 -3.95 -13.46 -8.94
N LYS A 182 -4.30 -14.38 -9.84
CA LYS A 182 -5.70 -14.58 -10.28
C LYS A 182 -6.53 -15.14 -9.11
N TYR A 183 -7.67 -14.49 -8.87
CA TYR A 183 -8.73 -15.03 -8.03
C TYR A 183 -9.32 -16.27 -8.71
N LYS A 184 -9.71 -17.29 -7.93
CA LYS A 184 -10.52 -18.37 -8.51
C LYS A 184 -11.86 -17.75 -8.94
N LYS A 185 -12.21 -17.95 -10.21
CA LYS A 185 -13.57 -17.72 -10.71
C LYS A 185 -14.51 -18.72 -10.07
#